data_AF-A0A2S2CQN7-F1
#
_entry.id   AF-A0A2S2CQN7-F1
#
_cell.length_a   1.000
_cell.length_b   1.000
_cell.length_c   1.000
_cell.angle_alpha   90.00
_cell.angle_beta   90.00
_cell.angle_gamma   90.00
#
_symmetry.space_group_name_H-M   'P 1'
#
loop_
_entity.id
_entity.type
_entity.pdbx_description
1 polymer ?
#
loop_
_entity_poly.entity_id
_entity_poly.type
_entity_poly.pdbx_seq_one_letter_code
_entity_poly.pdbx_strand_id
1 'polypeptide(L)'
;MDLTPTLPASPAPRLPAQVERLGERPLADGGTARILPRTDVLESRIDPAKRAQLHKAADDFENVFMTQMLGHMFDGLGVDETFGGGKGEEMFRPMLNEQFARQIGRRGGLGIASQVYNELLRAQEASHG
;
A
#
# COMPACT_ATOMS: atom_id res chain seq x y z
N MET A 1 -7.96 35.56 45.54
CA MET A 1 -7.50 34.19 45.87
C MET A 1 -7.22 33.53 44.53
N ASP A 2 -5.94 33.49 44.18
CA ASP A 2 -5.41 33.12 42.87
C ASP A 2 -4.80 31.72 43.00
N LEU A 3 -5.30 30.75 42.23
CA LEU A 3 -4.79 29.36 42.25
C LEU A 3 -4.70 28.85 40.80
N THR A 4 -3.70 29.35 40.07
CA THR A 4 -3.22 28.72 38.84
C THR A 4 -2.01 27.84 39.18
N PRO A 5 -2.04 26.53 38.88
CA PRO A 5 -0.85 25.69 39.08
C PRO A 5 0.18 25.99 37.99
N THR A 6 1.33 26.54 38.39
CA THR A 6 2.54 26.64 37.55
C THR A 6 3.20 25.27 37.48
N LEU A 7 3.28 24.68 36.28
CA LEU A 7 4.09 23.49 36.01
C LEU A 7 5.57 23.89 35.90
N PRO A 8 6.53 23.12 36.46
CA PRO A 8 7.95 23.38 36.27
C PRO A 8 8.38 23.01 34.84
N ALA A 9 9.10 23.93 34.17
CA ALA A 9 9.74 23.65 32.90
C ALA A 9 10.89 22.64 33.09
N SER A 10 10.81 21.50 32.41
CA SER A 10 11.89 20.51 32.38
C SER A 10 13.08 21.08 31.59
N PRO A 11 14.34 20.95 32.07
CA PRO A 11 15.50 21.46 31.34
C PRO A 11 15.72 20.65 30.05
N ALA A 12 15.95 21.36 28.94
CA ALA A 12 16.19 20.77 27.63
C ALA A 12 17.40 19.80 27.65
N PRO A 13 17.35 18.68 26.91
CA PRO A 13 18.47 17.74 26.82
C PRO A 13 19.67 18.43 26.17
N ARG A 14 20.82 18.42 26.85
CA ARG A 14 22.09 18.86 26.24
C ARG A 14 22.48 17.82 25.19
N LEU A 15 22.40 18.20 23.92
CA LEU A 15 22.93 17.39 22.82
C LEU A 15 24.45 17.23 23.00
N PRO A 16 25.01 16.03 22.80
CA PRO A 16 26.46 15.85 22.82
C PRO A 16 27.11 16.72 21.73
N ALA A 17 28.27 17.30 22.02
CA ALA A 17 29.03 18.23 21.16
C ALA A 17 29.49 17.67 19.79
N GLN A 18 28.97 16.52 19.36
CA GLN A 18 29.27 15.91 18.06
C GLN A 18 28.35 16.38 16.92
N VAL A 19 27.33 17.21 17.21
CA VAL A 19 26.37 17.72 16.21
C VAL A 19 26.89 18.94 15.43
N GLU A 20 27.99 19.59 15.85
CA GLU A 20 28.43 20.88 15.26
C GLU A 20 29.58 20.77 14.24
N ARG A 21 29.97 19.57 13.76
CA ARG A 21 31.10 19.40 12.82
C ARG A 21 30.81 18.63 11.54
N LEU A 22 29.60 18.77 10.97
CA LEU A 22 29.25 18.16 9.67
C LEU A 22 28.86 19.19 8.60
N GLY A 23 29.20 20.47 8.80
CA GLY A 23 28.98 21.54 7.83
C GLY A 23 30.00 21.62 6.70
N GLU A 24 31.15 20.96 6.75
CA GLU A 24 32.21 21.17 5.75
C GLU A 24 33.06 19.91 5.57
N ARG A 25 32.84 19.16 4.48
CA ARG A 25 33.84 18.23 3.93
C ARG A 25 33.91 18.34 2.41
N PRO A 26 35.13 18.49 1.83
CA PRO A 26 35.33 18.68 0.41
C PRO A 26 35.13 17.38 -0.36
N LEU A 27 34.73 17.56 -1.63
CA LEU A 27 34.62 16.58 -2.70
C LEU A 27 35.81 15.58 -2.71
N ALA A 28 35.54 14.31 -2.41
CA ALA A 28 36.45 13.20 -2.68
C ALA A 28 35.66 11.92 -2.96
N ASP A 29 35.80 11.47 -4.21
CA ASP A 29 35.76 10.13 -4.76
C ASP A 29 35.46 8.95 -3.80
N GLY A 30 34.40 8.21 -4.10
CA GLY A 30 34.04 6.98 -3.38
C GLY A 30 32.66 6.50 -3.81
N GLY A 31 32.62 5.59 -4.79
CA GLY A 31 31.40 4.99 -5.31
C GLY A 31 30.55 4.38 -4.20
N THR A 32 29.51 5.11 -3.79
CA THR A 32 28.42 4.57 -2.99
C THR A 32 27.64 3.63 -3.88
N ALA A 33 28.00 2.34 -3.86
CA ALA A 33 27.15 1.28 -4.39
C ALA A 33 25.79 1.41 -3.69
N ARG A 34 24.84 2.01 -4.40
CA ARG A 34 23.46 2.14 -3.95
C ARG A 34 22.96 0.71 -3.73
N ILE A 35 22.77 0.32 -2.47
CA ILE A 35 22.15 -0.97 -2.14
C ILE A 35 20.70 -0.85 -2.58
N LEU A 36 20.42 -1.23 -3.82
CA LEU A 36 19.07 -1.27 -4.37
C LEU A 36 18.34 -2.48 -3.77
N PRO A 37 17.07 -2.33 -3.35
CA PRO A 37 16.28 -3.48 -2.91
C PRO A 37 16.20 -4.53 -4.03
N ARG A 38 16.15 -5.81 -3.65
CA ARG A 38 16.22 -6.95 -4.59
C ARG A 38 15.14 -6.90 -5.68
N THR A 39 13.99 -6.29 -5.38
CA THR A 39 12.89 -6.08 -6.33
C THR A 39 13.30 -5.21 -7.51
N ASP A 40 14.00 -4.10 -7.28
CA ASP A 40 14.42 -3.16 -8.33
C ASP A 40 15.37 -3.84 -9.33
N VAL A 41 16.22 -4.73 -8.82
CA VAL A 41 17.14 -5.52 -9.65
C VAL A 41 16.38 -6.53 -10.50
N LEU A 42 15.38 -7.23 -9.95
CA LEU A 42 14.52 -8.14 -10.73
C LEU A 42 13.73 -7.38 -11.79
N GLU A 43 13.12 -6.25 -11.44
CA GLU A 43 12.34 -5.44 -12.38
C GLU A 43 13.16 -4.98 -13.58
N SER A 44 14.42 -4.60 -13.36
CA SER A 44 15.32 -4.16 -14.43
C SER A 44 15.59 -5.22 -15.49
N ARG A 45 15.43 -6.52 -15.14
CA ARG A 45 15.67 -7.66 -16.01
C ARG A 45 14.44 -8.07 -16.83
N ILE A 46 13.27 -7.53 -16.51
CA ILE A 46 12.01 -7.89 -17.17
C ILE A 46 11.62 -6.82 -18.20
N ASP A 47 11.08 -7.24 -19.34
CA ASP A 47 10.54 -6.34 -20.35
C ASP A 47 9.50 -5.36 -19.75
N PRO A 48 9.52 -4.07 -20.12
CA PRO A 48 8.59 -3.08 -19.57
C PRO A 48 7.12 -3.44 -19.84
N ALA A 49 6.82 -4.06 -20.99
CA ALA A 49 5.47 -4.54 -21.31
C ALA A 49 5.03 -5.67 -20.37
N LYS A 50 5.95 -6.58 -20.01
CA LYS A 50 5.66 -7.67 -19.07
C LYS A 50 5.50 -7.14 -17.65
N ARG A 51 6.33 -6.19 -17.22
CA ARG A 51 6.16 -5.48 -15.94
C ARG A 51 4.77 -4.85 -15.82
N ALA A 52 4.31 -4.14 -16.85
CA ALA A 52 2.98 -3.54 -16.85
C ALA A 52 1.86 -4.58 -16.74
N GLN A 53 2.02 -5.75 -17.38
CA GLN A 53 1.07 -6.87 -17.24
C GLN A 53 1.06 -7.44 -15.82
N LEU A 54 2.23 -7.59 -15.18
CA LEU A 54 2.33 -8.10 -13.82
C LEU A 54 1.71 -7.13 -12.80
N HIS A 55 1.95 -5.82 -12.96
CA HIS A 55 1.28 -4.79 -12.15
C HIS A 55 -0.22 -4.85 -12.32
N LYS A 56 -0.70 -4.89 -13.57
CA LYS A 56 -2.13 -4.99 -13.86
C LYS A 56 -2.74 -6.25 -13.24
N ALA A 57 -2.07 -7.40 -13.35
CA ALA A 57 -2.55 -8.65 -12.77
C ALA A 57 -2.65 -8.58 -11.24
N ALA A 58 -1.69 -7.90 -10.60
CA ALA A 58 -1.71 -7.71 -9.15
C ALA A 58 -2.83 -6.75 -8.70
N ASP A 59 -3.06 -5.67 -9.44
CA ASP A 59 -4.18 -4.74 -9.20
C ASP A 59 -5.54 -5.44 -9.41
N ASP A 60 -5.67 -6.23 -10.47
CA ASP A 60 -6.87 -7.00 -10.79
C ASP A 60 -7.13 -8.06 -9.70
N PHE A 61 -6.08 -8.70 -9.17
CA PHE A 61 -6.19 -9.60 -8.02
C PHE A 61 -6.74 -8.88 -6.78
N GLU A 62 -6.20 -7.72 -6.45
CA GLU A 62 -6.68 -6.94 -5.29
C GLU A 62 -8.13 -6.51 -5.47
N ASN A 63 -8.54 -6.13 -6.68
CA ASN A 63 -9.94 -5.81 -7.00
C ASN A 63 -10.88 -6.99 -6.77
N VAL A 64 -10.50 -8.19 -7.21
CA VAL A 64 -11.30 -9.41 -7.00
C VAL A 64 -11.40 -9.72 -5.50
N PHE A 65 -10.29 -9.63 -4.77
CA PHE A 65 -10.26 -9.81 -3.33
C PHE A 65 -11.20 -8.83 -2.61
N MET A 66 -11.10 -7.53 -2.92
CA MET A 66 -11.97 -6.51 -2.34
C MET A 66 -13.45 -6.75 -2.68
N THR A 67 -13.75 -7.17 -3.91
CA THR A 67 -15.13 -7.48 -4.33
C THR A 67 -15.72 -8.62 -3.48
N GLN A 68 -14.93 -9.66 -3.20
CA GLN A 68 -15.36 -10.77 -2.33
C GLN A 68 -15.56 -10.33 -0.88
N MET A 69 -14.65 -9.51 -0.35
CA MET A 69 -14.77 -8.96 1.01
C MET A 69 -16.01 -8.06 1.16
N LEU A 70 -16.26 -7.21 0.17
CA LEU A 70 -17.47 -6.38 0.11
C LEU A 70 -18.72 -7.27 0.04
N GLY A 71 -18.70 -8.33 -0.79
CA GLY A 71 -19.77 -9.31 -0.85
C GLY A 71 -20.13 -9.87 0.53
N HIS A 72 -19.16 -10.41 1.25
CA HIS A 72 -19.38 -10.95 2.60
C HIS A 72 -19.84 -9.90 3.61
N MET A 73 -19.39 -8.64 3.48
CA MET A 73 -19.85 -7.55 4.33
C MET A 73 -21.34 -7.23 4.08
N PHE A 74 -21.79 -7.27 2.83
CA PHE A 74 -23.19 -7.04 2.46
C PHE A 74 -24.10 -8.24 2.70
N ASP A 75 -23.58 -9.48 2.65
CA ASP A 75 -24.33 -10.69 3.01
C ASP A 75 -24.73 -10.68 4.50
N GLY A 76 -23.91 -10.06 5.35
CA GLY A 76 -24.21 -9.87 6.78
C GLY A 76 -25.23 -8.78 7.07
N LEU A 77 -25.58 -7.93 6.09
CA LEU A 77 -26.60 -6.90 6.21
C LEU A 77 -27.93 -7.50 5.74
N GLY A 78 -28.76 -7.91 6.70
CA GLY A 78 -30.11 -8.39 6.42
C GLY A 78 -30.87 -7.39 5.55
N VAL A 79 -31.50 -7.88 4.48
CA VAL A 79 -32.40 -7.06 3.67
C VAL A 79 -33.70 -6.84 4.45
N ASP A 80 -34.11 -5.59 4.60
CA ASP A 80 -35.41 -5.27 5.16
C ASP A 80 -36.50 -5.86 4.25
N GLU A 81 -37.43 -6.65 4.80
CA GLU A 81 -38.45 -7.33 3.99
C GLU A 81 -39.42 -6.37 3.29
N THR A 82 -39.54 -5.13 3.78
CA THR A 82 -40.48 -4.11 3.29
C THR A 82 -39.78 -3.03 2.45
N PHE A 83 -38.53 -2.71 2.75
CA PHE A 83 -37.76 -1.63 2.12
C PHE A 83 -36.40 -2.06 1.53
N GLY A 84 -36.01 -3.32 1.66
CA GLY A 84 -34.78 -3.90 1.10
C GLY A 84 -35.00 -4.38 -0.34
N GLY A 85 -34.07 -4.04 -1.25
CA GLY A 85 -34.26 -4.08 -2.71
C GLY A 85 -34.35 -5.45 -3.37
N GLY A 86 -34.75 -6.49 -2.63
CA GLY A 86 -35.16 -7.79 -3.14
C GLY A 86 -34.24 -8.42 -4.20
N LYS A 87 -34.83 -9.32 -5.00
CA LYS A 87 -34.12 -10.11 -6.02
C LYS A 87 -33.47 -9.28 -7.13
N GLY A 88 -34.00 -8.07 -7.37
CA GLY A 88 -33.46 -7.14 -8.37
C GLY A 88 -32.14 -6.54 -7.90
N GLU A 89 -32.07 -6.08 -6.65
CA GLU A 89 -30.84 -5.54 -6.08
C GLU A 89 -29.77 -6.63 -5.95
N GLU A 90 -30.13 -7.85 -5.53
CA GLU A 90 -29.20 -8.98 -5.44
C GLU A 90 -28.46 -9.24 -6.75
N MET A 91 -29.14 -9.09 -7.90
CA MET A 91 -28.53 -9.31 -9.20
C MET A 91 -27.50 -8.24 -9.58
N PHE A 92 -27.72 -6.99 -9.16
CA PHE A 92 -26.83 -5.86 -9.50
C PHE A 92 -25.80 -5.54 -8.43
N ARG A 93 -25.98 -6.01 -7.20
CA ARG A 93 -25.07 -5.76 -6.07
C ARG A 93 -23.63 -6.21 -6.33
N PRO A 94 -23.35 -7.37 -6.98
CA PRO A 94 -21.98 -7.74 -7.34
C PRO A 94 -21.31 -6.72 -8.28
N MET A 95 -22.05 -6.17 -9.24
CA MET A 95 -21.52 -5.14 -10.15
C MET A 95 -21.20 -3.85 -9.40
N LEU A 96 -22.04 -3.47 -8.44
CA LEU A 96 -21.80 -2.31 -7.58
C LEU A 96 -20.57 -2.51 -6.70
N ASN A 97 -20.45 -3.68 -6.07
CA ASN A 97 -19.31 -4.05 -5.24
C ASN A 97 -18.00 -3.99 -6.04
N GLU A 98 -18.02 -4.43 -7.30
CA GLU A 98 -16.86 -4.36 -8.19
C GLU A 98 -16.45 -2.90 -8.50
N GLN A 99 -17.43 -1.99 -8.69
CA GLN A 99 -17.12 -0.57 -8.86
C GLN A 99 -16.55 0.05 -7.59
N PHE A 100 -17.09 -0.30 -6.42
CA PHE A 100 -16.53 0.13 -5.14
C PHE A 100 -15.11 -0.38 -4.94
N ALA A 101 -14.85 -1.67 -5.18
CA ALA A 101 -13.52 -2.25 -5.14
C ALA A 101 -12.54 -1.48 -6.03
N ARG A 102 -12.91 -1.24 -7.30
CA ARG A 102 -12.09 -0.43 -8.22
C ARG A 102 -11.82 0.99 -7.71
N GLN A 103 -12.83 1.65 -7.15
CA GLN A 103 -12.69 3.01 -6.66
C GLN A 103 -11.80 3.09 -5.40
N ILE A 104 -11.88 2.08 -4.53
CA ILE A 104 -11.01 1.92 -3.36
C ILE A 104 -9.58 1.64 -3.81
N GLY A 105 -9.37 0.70 -4.74
CA GLY A 105 -8.07 0.38 -5.32
C GLY A 105 -7.38 1.61 -5.93
N ARG A 106 -8.11 2.40 -6.74
CA ARG A 106 -7.58 3.66 -7.32
C ARG A 106 -7.15 4.70 -6.31
N ARG A 107 -7.69 4.67 -5.09
CA ARG A 107 -7.35 5.61 -4.00
C ARG A 107 -6.23 5.11 -3.10
N GLY A 108 -5.63 3.96 -3.40
CA GLY A 108 -4.52 3.38 -2.65
C GLY A 108 -4.75 1.95 -2.18
N GLY A 109 -5.99 1.44 -2.28
CA GLY A 109 -6.28 0.03 -2.04
C GLY A 109 -5.88 -0.46 -0.65
N LEU A 110 -5.59 -1.75 -0.55
CA LEU A 110 -5.12 -2.40 0.68
C LEU A 110 -3.60 -2.64 0.69
N GLY A 111 -2.92 -2.41 -0.44
CA GLY A 111 -1.48 -2.67 -0.59
C GLY A 111 -1.13 -4.15 -0.78
N ILE A 112 -2.13 -5.00 -1.02
CA ILE A 112 -1.95 -6.42 -1.33
C ILE A 112 -1.38 -6.57 -2.74
N ALA A 113 -1.79 -5.71 -3.68
CA ALA A 113 -1.28 -5.68 -5.04
C ALA A 113 0.26 -5.60 -5.07
N SER A 114 0.89 -4.80 -4.21
CA SER A 114 2.35 -4.72 -4.14
C SER A 114 3.01 -6.04 -3.71
N GLN A 115 2.39 -6.77 -2.77
CA GLN A 115 2.90 -8.06 -2.30
C GLN A 115 2.74 -9.13 -3.37
N VAL A 116 1.58 -9.17 -4.02
CA VAL A 116 1.27 -10.10 -5.11
C VAL A 116 2.20 -9.84 -6.30
N TYR A 117 2.42 -8.58 -6.66
CA TYR A 117 3.35 -8.20 -7.71
C TYR A 117 4.76 -8.74 -7.46
N ASN A 118 5.28 -8.58 -6.24
CA ASN A 118 6.60 -9.09 -5.87
C ASN A 118 6.70 -10.61 -6.00
N GLU A 119 5.63 -11.33 -5.66
CA GLU A 119 5.60 -12.79 -5.77
C GLU A 119 5.48 -13.25 -7.23
N LEU A 120 4.66 -12.57 -8.02
CA LEU A 120 4.58 -12.79 -9.47
C LEU A 120 5.93 -12.54 -10.15
N LEU A 121 6.67 -11.51 -9.71
CA LEU A 121 8.00 -11.20 -10.21
C LEU A 121 9.01 -12.32 -9.91
N ARG A 122 8.98 -12.87 -8.70
CA ARG A 122 9.81 -14.04 -8.31
C ARG A 122 9.44 -15.29 -9.11
N ALA A 123 8.15 -15.55 -9.32
CA ALA A 123 7.69 -16.69 -10.10
C ALA A 123 8.11 -16.60 -11.58
N GLN A 124 8.17 -15.38 -12.14
CA GLN A 124 8.68 -15.14 -13.48
C GLN A 124 10.20 -15.38 -13.58
N GLU A 125 10.98 -14.99 -12.55
CA GLU A 125 12.41 -15.30 -12.50
C GLU A 125 12.67 -16.81 -12.45
N ALA A 126 11.95 -17.55 -11.60
CA ALA A 126 12.13 -19.00 -11.44
C ALA A 126 11.75 -19.83 -12.68
N SER A 127 10.95 -19.27 -13.58
CA SER A 127 10.55 -19.93 -14.84
C SER A 127 11.44 -19.56 -16.03
N HIS A 128 12.28 -18.52 -15.90
CA HIS A 128 13.19 -18.03 -16.94
C HIS A 128 14.68 -18.14 -16.57
N GLY A 129 15.02 -18.79 -15.45
CA GLY A 129 16.38 -19.16 -15.04
C GLY A 129 16.59 -20.67 -15.10
#